data_AF-G8PQ91-F1
#
_entry.id   AF-G8PQ91-F1
#
_cell.length_a   1.000
_cell.length_b   1.000
_cell.length_c   1.000
_cell.angle_alpha   90.00
_cell.angle_beta   90.00
_cell.angle_gamma   90.00
#
_symmetry.space_group_name_H-M   'P 1'
#
loop_
_entity.id
_entity.type
_entity.pdbx_description
1 polymer ?
#
loop_
_entity_poly.entity_id
_entity_poly.type
_entity_poly.pdbx_seq_one_letter_code
_entity_poly.pdbx_strand_id
1 'polypeptide(L)'
;MGRQKPSAEWFFKTQSRGLEMTDTGKEKCAHTSLRNEVDQLRLSSNHLKNLMYSMSVVMSERMEHTQEYEALLTLFDTVRNQVENVETSANAISEFVEICAPEAPASK
;
A
#
# COMPACT_ATOMS: atom_id res chain seq x y z
N MET A 1 -37.19 37.40 -27.33
CA MET A 1 -36.41 36.24 -26.86
C MET A 1 -35.56 36.67 -25.67
N GLY A 2 -36.04 36.46 -24.44
CA GLY A 2 -35.34 36.88 -23.22
C GLY A 2 -34.32 35.82 -22.80
N ARG A 3 -33.02 36.15 -22.80
CA ARG A 3 -32.00 35.30 -22.17
C ARG A 3 -32.19 35.38 -20.67
N GLN A 4 -32.76 34.34 -20.08
CA GLN A 4 -32.81 34.19 -18.62
C GLN A 4 -31.37 34.05 -18.13
N LYS A 5 -30.87 35.04 -17.37
CA LYS A 5 -29.55 34.96 -16.75
C LYS A 5 -29.60 33.84 -15.69
N PRO A 6 -28.61 32.94 -15.62
CA PRO A 6 -28.61 31.90 -14.60
C PRO A 6 -28.60 32.54 -13.20
N SER A 7 -29.47 32.05 -12.32
CA SER A 7 -29.55 32.51 -10.92
C SER A 7 -28.24 32.20 -10.18
N ALA A 8 -27.86 33.04 -9.22
CA ALA A 8 -26.69 32.82 -8.37
C ALA A 8 -26.72 31.44 -7.70
N GLU A 9 -27.91 30.94 -7.32
CA GLU A 9 -28.09 29.60 -6.76
C GLU A 9 -27.65 28.49 -7.73
N TRP A 10 -27.85 28.69 -9.03
CA TRP A 10 -27.42 27.73 -10.05
C TRP A 10 -25.89 27.70 -10.13
N PHE A 11 -25.23 28.86 -10.06
CA PHE A 11 -23.77 28.93 -9.99
C PHE A 11 -23.22 28.28 -8.72
N PHE A 12 -23.78 28.58 -7.55
CA PHE A 12 -23.36 27.96 -6.28
C PHE A 12 -23.52 26.44 -6.32
N LYS A 13 -24.68 25.94 -6.76
CA LYS A 13 -24.94 24.50 -6.83
C LYS A 13 -23.99 23.78 -7.78
N THR A 14 -23.65 24.39 -8.91
CA THR A 14 -22.71 23.81 -9.88
C THR A 14 -21.28 23.81 -9.35
N GLN A 15 -20.90 24.87 -8.62
CA GLN A 15 -19.59 24.99 -7.99
C GLN A 15 -19.41 24.00 -6.82
N SER A 16 -20.39 23.86 -5.93
CA SER A 16 -20.35 22.88 -4.84
C SER A 16 -20.28 21.45 -5.36
N ARG A 17 -21.08 21.12 -6.37
CA ARG A 17 -21.10 19.78 -6.98
C ARG A 17 -19.81 19.47 -7.73
N GLY A 18 -19.18 20.48 -8.36
CA GLY A 18 -17.86 20.35 -8.96
C GLY A 18 -16.76 20.11 -7.91
N LEU A 19 -16.84 20.78 -6.76
CA LEU A 19 -15.88 20.63 -5.67
C LEU A 19 -15.97 19.23 -5.03
N GLU A 20 -17.18 18.76 -4.70
CA GLU A 20 -17.41 17.40 -4.16
C GLU A 20 -16.96 16.29 -5.12
N MET A 21 -17.18 16.48 -6.43
CA MET A 21 -16.76 15.50 -7.45
C MET A 21 -15.24 15.45 -7.63
N THR A 22 -14.54 16.57 -7.40
CA THR A 22 -13.06 16.59 -7.41
C THR A 22 -12.44 16.02 -6.14
N ASP A 23 -13.07 16.20 -4.99
CA ASP A 23 -12.54 15.73 -3.70
C ASP A 23 -12.66 14.21 -3.60
N THR A 24 -13.84 13.67 -3.91
CA THR A 24 -14.08 12.21 -3.98
C THR A 24 -13.25 11.52 -5.06
N GLY A 25 -12.92 12.21 -6.16
CA GLY A 25 -12.04 11.69 -7.20
C GLY A 25 -10.58 11.59 -6.76
N LYS A 26 -10.08 12.58 -6.01
CA LYS A 26 -8.73 12.57 -5.44
C LYS A 26 -8.58 11.52 -4.35
N GLU A 27 -9.59 11.38 -3.50
CA GLU A 27 -9.65 10.38 -2.44
C GLU A 27 -9.63 8.95 -3.00
N LYS A 28 -10.45 8.66 -4.01
CA LYS A 28 -10.43 7.36 -4.70
C LYS A 28 -9.09 7.06 -5.35
N CYS A 29 -8.47 8.06 -5.98
CA CYS A 29 -7.14 7.92 -6.58
C CYS A 29 -6.07 7.59 -5.51
N ALA A 30 -6.09 8.31 -4.38
CA ALA A 30 -5.19 8.06 -3.25
C ALA A 30 -5.41 6.66 -2.64
N HIS A 31 -6.67 6.23 -2.47
CA HIS A 31 -7.01 4.89 -1.98
C HIS A 31 -6.47 3.79 -2.89
N THR A 32 -6.64 3.92 -4.21
CA THR A 32 -6.08 2.97 -5.17
C THR A 32 -4.55 2.96 -5.19
N SER A 33 -3.91 4.12 -5.00
CA SER A 33 -2.44 4.23 -4.91
C SER A 33 -1.91 3.48 -3.69
N LEU A 34 -2.50 3.72 -2.51
CA LEU A 34 -2.11 3.06 -1.28
C LEU A 34 -2.32 1.55 -1.33
N ARG A 35 -3.41 1.08 -1.96
CA ARG A 35 -3.62 -0.36 -2.18
C ARG A 35 -2.53 -0.97 -3.05
N ASN A 36 -2.14 -0.29 -4.13
CA ASN A 36 -1.02 -0.75 -4.96
C ASN A 36 0.29 -0.80 -4.17
N GLU A 37 0.56 0.18 -3.30
CA GLU A 37 1.73 0.18 -2.43
C GLU A 37 1.73 -1.01 -1.46
N VAL A 38 0.58 -1.34 -0.85
CA VAL A 38 0.41 -2.55 -0.02
C VAL A 38 0.74 -3.81 -0.81
N ASP A 39 0.22 -3.93 -2.03
CA ASP A 39 0.48 -5.11 -2.87
C ASP A 39 1.97 -5.23 -3.24
N GLN A 40 2.65 -4.11 -3.50
CA GLN A 40 4.10 -4.09 -3.74
C GLN A 40 4.89 -4.46 -2.48
N LEU A 41 4.49 -4.00 -1.29
CA LEU A 41 5.14 -4.38 -0.03
C LEU A 41 4.97 -5.88 0.24
N ARG A 42 3.78 -6.44 -0.02
CA ARG A 42 3.52 -7.89 0.10
C ARG A 42 4.38 -8.70 -0.87
N LEU A 43 4.50 -8.26 -2.12
CA LEU A 43 5.40 -8.88 -3.11
C LEU A 43 6.86 -8.84 -2.64
N SER A 44 7.32 -7.69 -2.15
CA SER A 44 8.68 -7.51 -1.62
C SER A 44 8.97 -8.44 -0.45
N SER A 45 8.04 -8.56 0.52
CA SER A 45 8.15 -9.51 1.63
C SER A 45 8.32 -10.94 1.13
N ASN A 46 7.54 -11.36 0.14
CA ASN A 46 7.67 -12.70 -0.45
C ASN A 46 9.03 -12.94 -1.12
N HIS A 47 9.57 -11.94 -1.81
CA HIS A 47 10.92 -12.02 -2.38
C HIS A 47 11.99 -12.18 -1.31
N LEU A 48 11.89 -11.43 -0.21
CA LEU A 48 12.81 -11.52 0.92
C LEU A 48 12.71 -12.90 1.61
N LYS A 49 11.51 -13.45 1.79
CA LYS A 49 11.31 -14.81 2.32
C LYS A 49 11.95 -15.88 1.43
N ASN A 50 11.84 -15.75 0.11
CA ASN A 50 12.50 -16.67 -0.83
C ASN A 50 14.03 -16.57 -0.74
N LEU A 51 14.56 -15.36 -0.52
CA LEU A 51 15.99 -15.15 -0.29
C LEU A 51 16.42 -15.82 1.02
N MET A 52 15.68 -15.63 2.12
CA MET A 52 15.95 -16.31 3.39
C MET A 52 15.95 -17.83 3.23
N TYR A 53 14.94 -18.37 2.53
CA TYR A 53 14.88 -19.81 2.25
C TYR A 53 16.16 -20.29 1.53
N SER A 54 16.58 -19.58 0.48
CA SER A 54 17.79 -19.90 -0.27
C SER A 54 19.05 -19.84 0.61
N MET A 55 19.16 -18.82 1.48
CA MET A 55 20.24 -18.70 2.46
C MET A 55 20.25 -19.88 3.44
N SER A 56 19.08 -20.27 3.97
CA SER A 56 18.97 -21.39 4.90
C SER A 56 19.44 -22.72 4.29
N VAL A 57 19.07 -23.00 3.04
CA VAL A 57 19.52 -24.20 2.31
C VAL A 57 21.05 -24.21 2.16
N VAL A 58 21.65 -23.08 1.77
CA VAL A 58 23.11 -22.98 1.62
C VAL A 58 23.81 -23.17 2.97
N MET A 59 23.29 -22.58 4.03
CA MET A 59 23.83 -22.70 5.38
C MET A 59 23.76 -24.14 5.90
N SER A 60 22.64 -24.83 5.70
CA SER A 60 22.44 -26.20 6.17
C SER A 60 23.19 -27.27 5.36
N GLU A 61 23.44 -27.04 4.06
CA GLU A 61 24.00 -28.08 3.19
C GLU A 61 25.50 -27.93 2.91
N ARG A 62 26.08 -26.72 3.04
CA ARG A 62 27.38 -26.43 2.40
C ARG A 62 28.44 -25.79 3.29
N MET A 63 28.09 -25.22 4.44
CA MET A 63 28.96 -24.23 5.09
C MET A 63 29.14 -24.41 6.60
N GLU A 64 28.78 -25.55 7.20
CA GLU A 64 29.00 -25.74 8.64
C GLU A 64 30.47 -25.48 9.02
N HIS A 65 30.65 -24.57 9.99
CA HIS A 65 31.95 -24.16 10.57
C HIS A 65 32.89 -23.32 9.68
N THR A 66 32.38 -22.65 8.64
CA THR A 66 33.18 -21.70 7.86
C THR A 66 32.93 -20.24 8.25
N GLN A 67 33.86 -19.34 7.89
CA GLN A 67 33.67 -17.89 8.11
C GLN A 67 32.54 -17.33 7.25
N GLU A 68 32.34 -17.92 6.07
CA GLU A 68 31.25 -17.57 5.16
C GLU A 68 29.89 -17.91 5.76
N TYR A 69 29.79 -18.94 6.61
CA TYR A 69 28.57 -19.24 7.35
C TYR A 69 28.18 -18.13 8.32
N GLU A 70 29.12 -17.64 9.13
CA GLU A 70 28.86 -16.56 10.09
C GLU A 70 28.45 -15.25 9.36
N ALA A 71 29.10 -14.96 8.23
CA ALA A 71 28.72 -13.84 7.37
C ALA A 71 27.30 -14.02 6.79
N LEU A 72 26.98 -15.23 6.31
CA LEU A 72 25.67 -15.54 5.75
C LEU A 72 24.57 -15.55 6.82
N LEU A 73 24.87 -16.02 8.04
CA LEU A 73 23.97 -15.95 9.20
C LEU A 73 23.64 -14.51 9.57
N THR A 74 24.63 -13.63 9.57
CA THR A 74 24.43 -12.19 9.81
C THR A 74 23.52 -11.56 8.75
N LEU A 75 23.73 -11.92 7.48
CA LEU A 75 22.86 -11.48 6.38
C LEU A 75 21.45 -12.04 6.51
N PHE A 76 21.32 -13.32 6.88
CA PHE A 76 20.04 -13.98 7.11
C PHE A 76 19.21 -13.25 8.18
N ASP A 77 19.83 -12.95 9.33
CA ASP A 77 19.18 -12.21 10.41
C ASP A 77 18.78 -10.79 9.97
N THR A 78 19.62 -10.13 9.17
CA THR A 78 19.30 -8.81 8.62
C THR A 78 18.08 -8.87 7.69
N VAL A 79 18.03 -9.87 6.80
CA VAL A 79 16.90 -10.05 5.87
C VAL A 79 15.63 -10.42 6.64
N ARG A 80 15.73 -11.24 7.69
CA ARG A 80 14.58 -11.54 8.58
C ARG A 80 13.98 -10.28 9.16
N ASN A 81 14.80 -9.39 9.72
CA ASN A 81 14.32 -8.13 10.29
C ASN A 81 13.69 -7.24 9.21
N GLN A 82 14.21 -7.25 7.98
CA GLN A 82 13.61 -6.53 6.85
C GLN A 82 12.24 -7.09 6.46
N VAL A 83 12.05 -8.41 6.47
CA VAL A 83 10.73 -9.04 6.25
C VAL A 83 9.74 -8.52 7.29
N GLU A 84 10.08 -8.58 8.57
CA GLU A 84 9.21 -8.13 9.66
C GLU A 84 8.82 -6.65 9.52
N ASN A 85 9.78 -5.79 9.16
CA ASN A 85 9.52 -4.36 8.94
C ASN A 85 8.59 -4.10 7.75
N VAL A 86 8.82 -4.80 6.63
CA VAL A 86 7.99 -4.67 5.43
C VAL A 86 6.57 -5.17 5.68
N GLU A 87 6.42 -6.30 6.38
CA GLU A 87 5.10 -6.83 6.75
C GLU A 87 4.36 -5.92 7.72
N THR A 88 5.06 -5.40 8.74
CA THR A 88 4.49 -4.43 9.67
C THR A 88 4.00 -3.19 8.93
N SER A 89 4.79 -2.69 7.99
CA SER A 89 4.42 -1.52 7.17
C SER A 89 3.23 -1.83 6.26
N ALA A 90 3.21 -3.00 5.61
CA ALA A 90 2.10 -3.43 4.77
C ALA A 90 0.79 -3.56 5.58
N ASN A 91 0.88 -4.07 6.80
CA ASN A 91 -0.28 -4.22 7.70
C ASN A 91 -0.78 -2.85 8.19
N ALA A 92 0.12 -1.95 8.61
CA ALA A 92 -0.25 -0.61 9.04
C ALA A 92 -0.93 0.20 7.93
N ILE A 93 -0.43 0.10 6.69
CA ILE A 93 -1.06 0.76 5.54
C ILE A 93 -2.38 0.07 5.18
N SER A 94 -2.46 -1.26 5.26
CA SER A 94 -3.71 -1.99 4.99
C SER A 94 -4.82 -1.58 5.97
N GLU A 95 -4.51 -1.51 7.27
CA GLU A 95 -5.45 -1.07 8.30
C GLU A 95 -5.96 0.36 8.03
N PHE A 96 -5.05 1.28 7.66
CA PHE A 96 -5.42 2.63 7.28
C PHE A 96 -6.33 2.67 6.04
N VAL A 97 -6.02 1.86 5.03
CA VAL A 97 -6.81 1.76 3.77
C VAL A 97 -8.20 1.18 4.03
N GLU A 98 -8.35 0.26 4.99
CA GLU A 98 -9.65 -0.28 5.41
C GLU A 98 -10.48 0.76 6.16
N ILE A 99 -9.87 1.53 7.07
CA ILE A 99 -10.54 2.62 7.80
C ILE A 99 -10.99 3.74 6.85
N CYS A 100 -10.21 4.04 5.81
CA CYS A 100 -10.52 5.07 4.81
C CYS A 100 -11.36 4.55 3.64
N ALA A 101 -11.92 3.34 3.70
CA ALA A 101 -12.80 2.86 2.63
C ALA A 101 -14.10 3.67 2.61
N PRO A 102 -14.43 4.39 1.51
CA PRO A 102 -15.65 5.18 1.45
C PRO A 102 -16.87 4.25 1.51
N GLU A 103 -17.75 4.48 2.49
CA GLU A 103 -19.06 3.85 2.61
C GLU A 103 -19.76 3.84 1.24
N ALA A 104 -20.14 2.65 0.78
CA ALA A 104 -20.88 2.50 -0.47
C ALA A 104 -22.17 3.34 -0.39
N PRO A 105 -22.50 4.18 -1.39
CA PRO A 105 -23.73 4.94 -1.36
C PRO A 105 -24.90 3.96 -1.35
N ALA A 106 -25.64 3.94 -0.24
CA ALA A 106 -26.86 3.16 -0.09
C ALA A 106 -27.79 3.49 -1.25
N SER A 107 -28.00 2.53 -2.15
CA SER A 107 -29.01 2.62 -3.20
C SER A 107 -30.38 2.64 -2.54
N LYS A 108 -31.08 3.78 -2.62
CA LYS A 108 -32.52 3.89 -2.42
C LYS A 108 -33.15 4.40 -3.71
#